data_AF-A0A7K0CEN0-F1
#
_entry.id   AF-A0A7K0CEN0-F1
#
_cell.length_a   1.000
_cell.length_b   1.000
_cell.length_c   1.000
_cell.angle_alpha   90.00
_cell.angle_beta   90.00
_cell.angle_gamma   90.00
#
_symmetry.space_group_name_H-M   'P 1'
#
loop_
_entity.id
_entity.type
_entity.pdbx_description
1 polymer ?
#
loop_
_entity_poly.entity_id
_entity_poly.type
_entity_poly.pdbx_seq_one_letter_code
_entity_poly.pdbx_strand_id
1 'polypeptide(L)'
;MSARPRSKAPVPPRVRAEFDRGEHNALVAGDDMYFVMERGTDVHVITSACPHRGGPLHLGEVEDDRLRCPWHGSFFPVGRLCDRAHPSVRVGDAVTVYLPATDHSPVPVHTMVRAGVNAA
;
A
#
# COMPACT_ATOMS: atom_id res chain seq x y z
N MET A 1 -17.14 -37.51 -8.28
CA MET A 1 -16.32 -36.96 -7.18
C MET A 1 -16.56 -35.46 -7.11
N SER A 2 -17.34 -34.98 -6.13
CA SER A 2 -17.64 -33.54 -6.01
C SER A 2 -16.49 -32.85 -5.26
N ALA A 3 -15.86 -31.85 -5.88
CA ALA A 3 -14.80 -31.07 -5.25
C ALA A 3 -15.37 -30.32 -4.04
N ARG A 4 -14.83 -30.58 -2.85
CA ARG A 4 -15.20 -29.85 -1.63
C ARG A 4 -14.82 -28.38 -1.84
N PRO A 5 -15.73 -27.40 -1.64
CA PRO A 5 -15.38 -25.99 -1.76
C PRO A 5 -14.24 -25.70 -0.78
N ARG A 6 -13.17 -25.05 -1.25
CA ARG A 6 -12.08 -24.63 -0.37
C ARG A 6 -12.67 -23.66 0.65
N SER A 7 -12.71 -24.05 1.93
CA SER A 7 -13.10 -23.15 3.00
C SER A 7 -12.21 -21.91 2.91
N LYS A 8 -12.82 -20.72 2.87
CA LYS A 8 -12.07 -19.45 2.88
C LYS A 8 -11.16 -19.46 4.09
N ALA A 9 -9.85 -19.30 3.88
CA ALA A 9 -8.90 -19.22 4.97
C ALA A 9 -9.35 -18.14 5.97
N PRO A 10 -9.17 -18.35 7.28
CA PRO A 10 -9.51 -17.34 8.27
C PRO A 10 -8.77 -16.03 7.95
N VAL A 11 -9.48 -14.91 8.06
CA VAL A 11 -8.86 -13.60 7.87
C VAL A 11 -7.86 -13.41 9.01
N PRO A 12 -6.58 -13.11 8.73
CA PRO A 12 -5.60 -12.90 9.79
C PRO A 12 -6.03 -11.74 10.69
N PRO A 13 -5.64 -11.76 11.98
CA PRO A 13 -5.90 -10.65 12.88
C PRO A 13 -5.37 -9.35 12.29
N ARG A 14 -6.05 -8.24 12.60
CA ARG A 14 -5.68 -6.91 12.12
C ARG A 14 -5.39 -5.98 13.29
N VAL A 15 -4.46 -5.06 13.07
CA VAL A 15 -4.09 -4.00 14.01
C VAL A 15 -4.49 -2.65 13.42
N ARG A 16 -5.01 -1.75 14.28
CA ARG A 16 -5.35 -0.37 13.92
C ARG A 16 -4.09 0.48 14.01
N ALA A 17 -3.84 1.28 12.98
CA ALA A 17 -2.85 2.35 12.98
C ALA A 17 -3.50 3.68 12.59
N GLU A 18 -3.00 4.77 13.13
CA GLU A 18 -3.49 6.12 12.84
C GLU A 18 -2.29 7.04 12.57
N PHE A 19 -2.39 7.89 11.56
CA PHE A 19 -1.33 8.82 11.17
C PHE A 19 -1.90 10.05 10.46
N ASP A 20 -1.14 11.14 10.48
CA ASP A 20 -1.39 12.33 9.67
C ASP A 20 -0.69 12.17 8.31
N ARG A 21 -1.45 12.26 7.22
CA ARG A 21 -0.91 12.05 5.86
C ARG A 21 -0.09 13.25 5.34
N GLY A 22 -0.25 14.43 5.93
CA GLY A 22 0.57 15.61 5.64
C GLY A 22 1.98 15.48 6.21
N GLU A 23 2.12 14.71 7.30
CA GLU A 23 3.42 14.44 7.93
C GLU A 23 4.05 13.11 7.47
N HIS A 24 3.23 12.07 7.26
CA HIS A 24 3.70 10.71 6.98
C HIS A 24 3.01 10.15 5.73
N ASN A 25 3.77 9.48 4.85
CA ASN A 25 3.23 8.88 3.63
C ASN A 25 3.42 7.36 3.58
N ALA A 26 3.94 6.74 4.64
CA ALA A 26 4.16 5.31 4.73
C ALA A 26 4.01 4.79 6.16
N LEU A 27 3.88 3.48 6.29
CA LEU A 27 3.87 2.75 7.55
C LEU A 27 4.77 1.54 7.44
N VAL A 28 5.44 1.20 8.53
CA VAL A 28 6.19 -0.06 8.69
C VAL A 28 5.53 -0.87 9.79
N ALA A 29 5.20 -2.14 9.51
CA ALA A 29 4.72 -3.09 10.51
C ALA A 29 5.49 -4.41 10.35
N GLY A 30 6.41 -4.68 11.29
CA GLY A 30 7.39 -5.75 11.13
C GLY A 30 8.28 -5.51 9.92
N ASP A 31 8.39 -6.50 9.04
CA ASP A 31 9.15 -6.41 7.79
C ASP A 31 8.32 -5.82 6.63
N ASP A 32 7.02 -5.61 6.83
CA ASP A 32 6.13 -5.11 5.79
C ASP A 32 6.10 -3.59 5.78
N MET A 33 6.30 -3.03 4.58
CA MET A 33 6.07 -1.61 4.33
C MET A 33 4.76 -1.40 3.58
N TYR A 34 4.05 -0.35 3.96
CA TYR A 34 2.83 0.14 3.35
C TYR A 34 3.00 1.61 3.00
N PHE A 35 2.38 2.09 1.95
CA PHE A 35 2.48 3.49 1.55
C PHE A 35 1.15 4.06 1.08
N VAL A 36 1.05 5.37 1.19
CA VAL A 36 -0.11 6.15 0.75
C VAL A 36 -0.05 6.32 -0.77
N MET A 37 -1.14 5.95 -1.43
CA MET A 37 -1.41 6.18 -2.83
C MET A 37 -2.63 7.09 -2.95
N GLU A 38 -2.45 8.26 -3.54
CA GLU A 38 -3.55 9.19 -3.82
C GLU A 38 -4.13 8.92 -5.20
N ARG A 39 -5.46 8.87 -5.30
CA ARG A 39 -6.16 8.71 -6.58
C ARG A 39 -7.42 9.56 -6.60
N GLY A 40 -7.37 10.69 -7.31
CA GLY A 40 -8.44 11.69 -7.25
C GLY A 40 -8.54 12.28 -5.83
N THR A 41 -9.71 12.19 -5.21
CA THR A 41 -9.92 12.65 -3.82
C THR A 41 -9.69 11.53 -2.79
N ASP A 42 -9.44 10.31 -3.23
CA ASP A 42 -9.31 9.13 -2.37
C ASP A 42 -7.86 8.88 -1.98
N VAL A 43 -7.69 8.35 -0.77
CA VAL A 43 -6.40 7.97 -0.20
C VAL A 43 -6.45 6.48 0.10
N HIS A 44 -5.49 5.76 -0.46
CA HIS A 44 -5.36 4.31 -0.31
C HIS A 44 -4.07 3.98 0.42
N VAL A 45 -4.11 3.04 1.37
CA VAL A 45 -2.91 2.49 1.98
C VAL A 45 -2.64 1.13 1.35
N ILE A 46 -1.57 1.03 0.55
CA ILE A 46 -1.25 -0.17 -0.22
C ILE A 46 0.06 -0.79 0.27
N THR A 47 0.19 -2.11 0.14
CA THR A 47 1.47 -2.78 0.42
C THR A 47 2.54 -2.29 -0.56
N SER A 48 3.75 -2.09 -0.05
CA SER A 48 4.91 -1.81 -0.88
C SER A 48 5.41 -3.05 -1.63
N ALA A 49 5.01 -4.27 -1.25
CA ALA A 49 5.53 -5.47 -1.90
C ALA A 49 4.94 -5.63 -3.31
N CYS A 50 5.79 -5.50 -4.33
CA CYS A 50 5.40 -5.69 -5.73
C CYS A 50 4.81 -7.09 -5.94
N PRO A 51 3.61 -7.23 -6.55
CA PRO A 51 3.00 -8.53 -6.81
C PRO A 51 3.83 -9.48 -7.68
N HIS A 52 4.84 -8.98 -8.40
CA HIS A 52 5.76 -9.81 -9.19
C HIS A 52 6.76 -10.56 -8.30
N ARG A 53 7.61 -9.84 -7.55
CA ARG A 53 8.72 -10.41 -6.75
C ARG A 53 9.03 -9.64 -5.47
N GLY A 54 8.06 -8.92 -4.91
CA GLY A 54 8.20 -8.22 -3.63
C GLY A 54 8.95 -6.89 -3.65
N GLY A 55 9.35 -6.38 -4.84
CA GLY A 55 10.06 -5.11 -4.97
C GLY A 55 9.31 -3.89 -4.40
N PRO A 56 10.04 -2.84 -3.97
CA PRO A 56 9.52 -1.72 -3.20
C PRO A 56 8.75 -0.75 -4.07
N LEU A 57 7.44 -0.94 -4.19
CA LEU A 57 6.57 -0.06 -4.97
C LEU A 57 6.53 1.38 -4.43
N HIS A 58 6.78 1.59 -3.13
CA HIS A 58 6.88 2.95 -2.55
C HIS A 58 8.04 3.78 -3.13
N LEU A 59 9.03 3.14 -3.75
CA LEU A 59 10.14 3.78 -4.47
C LEU A 59 9.92 3.82 -5.99
N GLY A 60 8.74 3.39 -6.44
CA GLY A 60 8.35 3.41 -7.84
C GLY A 60 7.93 4.79 -8.31
N GLU A 61 7.69 4.88 -9.61
CA GLU A 61 7.25 6.11 -10.27
C GLU A 61 5.87 5.87 -10.90
N VAL A 62 4.98 6.85 -10.83
CA VAL A 62 3.66 6.78 -11.47
C VAL A 62 3.69 7.56 -12.78
N GLU A 63 3.33 6.88 -13.87
CA GLU A 63 3.22 7.43 -15.22
C GLU A 63 1.93 6.87 -15.85
N ASP A 64 1.10 7.73 -16.44
CA ASP A 64 -0.15 7.34 -17.12
C ASP A 64 -1.06 6.39 -16.31
N ASP A 65 -1.34 6.71 -15.04
CA ASP A 65 -2.14 5.89 -14.11
C ASP A 65 -1.57 4.48 -13.88
N ARG A 66 -0.25 4.31 -14.07
CA ARG A 66 0.47 3.06 -13.84
C ARG A 66 1.70 3.31 -12.98
N LEU A 67 1.88 2.49 -11.96
CA LEU A 67 3.08 2.51 -11.13
C LEU A 67 4.12 1.55 -11.70
N ARG A 68 5.32 2.07 -11.98
CA ARG A 68 6.50 1.33 -12.42
C ARG A 68 7.32 0.89 -11.21
N CYS A 69 7.49 -0.42 -11.05
CA CYS A 69 8.35 -0.98 -10.00
C CYS A 69 9.83 -0.71 -10.31
N PRO A 70 10.63 -0.19 -9.35
CA PRO A 70 12.01 0.24 -9.61
C PRO A 70 13.00 -0.92 -9.81
N TRP A 71 12.63 -2.15 -9.43
CA TRP A 71 13.50 -3.32 -9.59
C TRP A 71 13.57 -3.82 -11.03
N HIS A 72 12.43 -4.21 -11.60
CA HIS A 72 12.36 -4.86 -12.92
C HIS A 72 11.58 -4.03 -13.96
N GLY A 73 11.13 -2.82 -13.61
CA GLY A 73 10.39 -1.95 -14.51
C GLY A 73 8.97 -2.40 -14.85
N SER A 74 8.43 -3.41 -14.16
CA SER A 74 7.05 -3.86 -14.37
C SER A 74 6.06 -2.76 -14.00
N PHE A 75 5.08 -2.53 -14.86
CA PHE A 75 4.03 -1.53 -14.66
C PHE A 75 2.75 -2.18 -14.12
N PHE A 76 2.13 -1.56 -13.13
CA PHE A 76 0.87 -1.97 -12.53
C PHE A 76 -0.14 -0.83 -12.60
N PRO A 77 -1.36 -1.04 -13.11
CA PRO A 77 -2.40 -0.01 -13.04
C PRO A 77 -2.63 0.43 -11.60
N VAL A 78 -2.61 1.74 -11.33
CA VAL A 78 -2.79 2.29 -9.98
C VAL A 78 -4.15 1.84 -9.41
N GLY A 79 -5.22 1.89 -10.22
CA GLY A 79 -6.54 1.38 -9.82
C GLY A 79 -6.49 -0.06 -9.29
N ARG A 80 -5.73 -0.95 -9.94
CA ARG A 80 -5.57 -2.36 -9.52
C ARG A 80 -4.77 -2.51 -8.22
N LEU A 81 -3.88 -1.56 -7.91
CA LEU A 81 -3.19 -1.52 -6.62
C LEU A 81 -4.14 -1.00 -5.53
N CYS A 82 -4.91 0.05 -5.82
CA CYS A 82 -5.92 0.63 -4.93
C CYS A 82 -7.05 -0.36 -4.60
N ASP A 83 -7.47 -1.21 -5.55
CA ASP A 83 -8.42 -2.31 -5.31
C ASP A 83 -7.94 -3.32 -4.25
N ARG A 84 -6.63 -3.36 -4.00
CA ARG A 84 -5.96 -4.23 -3.03
C ARG A 84 -5.50 -3.47 -1.78
N ALA A 85 -5.93 -2.22 -1.62
CA ALA A 85 -5.61 -1.41 -0.46
C ALA A 85 -6.14 -2.03 0.85
N HIS A 86 -5.46 -1.71 1.94
CA HIS A 86 -5.93 -2.06 3.26
C HIS A 86 -7.14 -1.20 3.63
N PRO A 87 -8.12 -1.75 4.37
CA PRO A 87 -9.26 -0.97 4.82
C PRO A 87 -8.79 0.25 5.61
N SER A 88 -9.21 1.43 5.18
CA SER A 88 -8.83 2.70 5.80
C SER A 88 -10.00 3.68 5.80
N VAL A 89 -9.99 4.59 6.77
CA VAL A 89 -10.90 5.71 6.90
C VAL A 89 -10.07 6.98 6.96
N ARG A 90 -10.48 8.01 6.23
CA ARG A 90 -9.83 9.32 6.23
C ARG A 90 -10.80 10.40 6.68
N VAL A 91 -10.34 11.25 7.60
CA VAL A 91 -11.05 12.46 8.06
C VAL A 91 -10.07 13.63 7.99
N GLY A 92 -10.23 14.51 7.01
CA GLY A 92 -9.22 15.52 6.69
C GLY A 92 -7.89 14.85 6.32
N ASP A 93 -6.87 15.13 7.13
CA ASP A 93 -5.50 14.65 6.94
C ASP A 93 -5.20 13.40 7.80
N ALA A 94 -6.03 13.14 8.81
CA ALA A 94 -5.94 11.95 9.63
C ALA A 94 -6.43 10.70 8.87
N VAL A 95 -5.60 9.67 8.85
CA VAL A 95 -5.89 8.37 8.24
C VAL A 95 -5.83 7.29 9.32
N THR A 96 -6.91 6.55 9.49
CA THR A 96 -6.95 5.29 10.25
C THR A 96 -6.92 4.12 9.29
N VAL A 97 -6.01 3.15 9.48
CA VAL A 97 -5.87 1.96 8.63
C VAL A 97 -5.83 0.68 9.46
N TYR A 98 -6.33 -0.42 8.90
CA TYR A 98 -6.32 -1.76 9.49
C TYR A 98 -5.37 -2.72 8.75
N LEU A 99 -4.16 -2.85 9.27
CA LEU A 99 -3.08 -3.67 8.70
C LEU A 99 -3.12 -5.10 9.27
N PRO A 100 -2.56 -6.11 8.58
CA PRO A 100 -2.33 -7.42 9.16
C PRO A 100 -1.51 -7.26 10.45
N ALA A 101 -1.89 -7.97 11.51
CA ALA A 101 -1.12 -7.95 12.74
C ALA A 101 0.23 -8.66 12.51
N THR A 102 1.29 -8.05 13.05
CA THR A 102 2.63 -8.62 13.12
C THR A 102 3.10 -8.57 14.58
N ASP A 103 4.27 -9.14 14.88
CA ASP A 103 4.88 -9.03 16.22
C ASP A 103 5.30 -7.59 16.57
N HIS A 104 5.27 -6.68 15.60
CA HIS A 104 5.59 -5.28 15.77
C HIS A 104 4.38 -4.39 15.48
N SER A 105 4.16 -3.40 16.35
CA SER A 105 3.15 -2.37 16.13
C SER A 105 3.50 -1.54 14.88
N PRO A 106 2.50 -1.17 14.05
CA PRO A 106 2.75 -0.29 12.92
C PRO A 106 3.29 1.07 13.37
N VAL A 107 4.30 1.56 12.67
CA VAL A 107 4.93 2.87 12.89
C VAL A 107 4.76 3.72 11.64
N PRO A 108 4.13 4.90 11.73
CA PRO A 108 4.12 5.87 10.64
C PRO A 108 5.54 6.36 10.35
N VAL A 109 5.88 6.45 9.06
CA VAL A 109 7.17 6.94 8.60
C VAL A 109 6.98 7.88 7.41
N HIS A 110 7.93 8.78 7.21
CA HIS A 110 7.98 9.61 6.02
C HIS A 110 9.10 9.09 5.11
N THR A 111 8.72 8.67 3.90
CA THR A 111 9.65 8.24 2.86
C THR A 111 9.64 9.23 1.71
N MET A 112 10.80 9.63 1.21
CA MET A 112 10.85 10.44 -0.01
C MET A 112 10.42 9.56 -1.19
N VAL A 113 9.23 9.84 -1.73
CA VAL A 113 8.78 9.22 -2.98
C VAL A 113 9.63 9.80 -4.11
N ARG A 114 10.14 8.94 -4.99
CA ARG A 114 10.79 9.42 -6.22
C ARG A 114 9.73 10.12 -7.04
N ALA A 115 9.83 11.45 -7.16
CA ALA A 115 9.04 12.18 -8.14
C ALA A 115 9.37 11.58 -9.51
N GLY A 116 8.37 11.03 -10.19
CA GLY A 116 8.54 10.60 -11.58
C GLY A 116 9.15 11.74 -12.36
N VAL A 117 10.30 11.50 -12.98
CA VAL A 117 10.98 12.50 -13.81
C VAL A 117 10.22 12.70 -15.11
N ASN A 118 9.06 13.35 -15.05
CA ASN A 118 8.49 14.02 -16.20
C ASN A 118 9.07 15.44 -16.24
N ALA A 119 10.33 15.53 -16.68
CA ALA A 119 10.89 16.77 -17.18
C ALA A 119 10.76 16.76 -18.71
N ALA A 120 9.90 17.65 -19.20
CA ALA A 120 9.59 18.00 -20.59
C ALA A 120 8.51 17.17 -21.31
#